data_AF-A0A3C0N130-F1
#
_entry.id   AF-A0A3C0N130-F1
#
_cell.length_a   1.000
_cell.length_b   1.000
_cell.length_c   1.000
_cell.angle_alpha   90.00
_cell.angle_beta   90.00
_cell.angle_gamma   90.00
#
_symmetry.space_group_name_H-M   'P 1'
#
loop_
_entity.id
_entity.type
_entity.pdbx_description
1 polymer ?
#
loop_
_entity_poly.entity_id
_entity_poly.type
_entity_poly.pdbx_seq_one_letter_code
_entity_poly.pdbx_strand_id
1 'polypeptide(L)' 'MTDKDPLPECILIMSGGLDSAVCAAYAKEHYSTVHALTVSYGQRNPREIDSAFNIAT' A
#
# COMPACT_ATOMS: atom_id res chain seq x y z
N MET A 1 14.40 20.28 -4.09
CA MET A 1 14.05 19.14 -4.96
C MET A 1 13.86 19.71 -6.34
N THR A 2 14.79 19.42 -7.22
CA THR A 2 14.75 19.86 -8.62
C THR A 2 13.72 19.02 -9.37
N ASP A 3 13.01 19.58 -10.34
CA ASP A 3 12.02 18.88 -11.21
C ASP A 3 12.57 17.66 -11.98
N LYS A 4 13.85 17.32 -11.80
CA LYS A 4 14.56 16.25 -12.49
C LYS A 4 14.83 15.00 -11.64
N ASP A 5 14.60 15.06 -10.33
CA ASP A 5 14.82 13.90 -9.48
C ASP A 5 13.64 12.93 -9.63
N PRO A 6 13.89 11.63 -9.93
CA PRO A 6 12.82 10.65 -10.03
C PRO A 6 12.05 10.57 -8.71
N LEU A 7 10.72 10.38 -8.81
CA LEU A 7 9.89 10.19 -7.62
C LEU A 7 10.46 9.06 -6.75
N PRO A 8 10.45 9.18 -5.42
CA PRO A 8 10.97 8.15 -4.53
C PRO A 8 10.11 6.88 -4.61
N GLU A 9 10.70 5.75 -4.18
CA GLU A 9 9.96 4.51 -3.95
C GLU A 9 9.28 4.52 -2.58
N CYS A 10 8.20 3.76 -2.43
CA CYS A 10 7.41 3.67 -1.21
C CYS A 10 7.26 2.22 -0.77
N ILE A 11 7.36 1.94 0.53
CA ILE A 11 6.85 0.71 1.14
C ILE A 11 5.56 1.08 1.88
N LEU A 12 4.45 0.46 1.50
CA LEU A 12 3.15 0.71 2.10
C LEU A 12 2.69 -0.51 2.89
N ILE A 13 2.40 -0.31 4.17
CA ILE A 13 1.78 -1.35 4.99
C ILE A 13 0.31 -1.48 4.60
N MET A 14 -0.06 -2.69 4.17
CA MET A 14 -1.34 -2.99 3.58
C MET A 14 -2.19 -3.85 4.52
N SER A 15 -3.11 -3.22 5.26
CA SER A 15 -3.98 -3.91 6.23
C SER A 15 -5.26 -4.48 5.59
N GLY A 16 -5.63 -3.99 4.41
CA GLY A 16 -6.89 -4.36 3.74
C GLY A 16 -8.10 -3.53 4.19
N GLY A 17 -7.90 -2.54 5.06
CA GLY A 17 -8.92 -1.58 5.49
C GLY A 17 -8.90 -0.28 4.68
N LEU A 18 -9.92 0.56 4.91
CA LEU A 18 -10.15 1.83 4.19
C LEU A 18 -8.93 2.76 4.22
N ASP A 19 -8.38 3.04 5.40
CA ASP A 19 -7.28 4.00 5.56
C ASP A 19 -6.06 3.59 4.72
N SER A 20 -5.74 2.30 4.75
CA SER A 20 -4.64 1.73 4.00
C SER A 20 -4.90 1.80 2.48
N ALA A 21 -6.15 1.62 2.03
CA ALA A 21 -6.53 1.76 0.63
C ALA A 21 -6.44 3.20 0.13
N VAL A 22 -6.82 4.18 0.97
CA VAL A 22 -6.67 5.61 0.65
C VAL A 22 -5.19 5.98 0.52
N CYS A 23 -4.34 5.48 1.44
CA CYS A 23 -2.89 5.64 1.32
C CYS A 23 -2.34 5.01 0.03
N ALA A 24 -2.88 3.86 -0.41
CA ALA A 24 -2.48 3.23 -1.66
C ALA A 24 -2.84 4.08 -2.89
N ALA A 25 -4.04 4.66 -2.91
CA ALA A 25 -4.46 5.58 -3.97
C ALA A 25 -3.56 6.82 -4.03
N TYR A 26 -3.27 7.44 -2.88
CA TYR A 26 -2.33 8.55 -2.79
C TYR A 26 -0.93 8.16 -3.24
N ALA A 27 -0.42 7.00 -2.79
CA ALA A 27 0.93 6.57 -3.11
C ALA A 27 1.12 6.30 -4.62
N LYS A 28 0.10 5.81 -5.31
CA LYS A 28 0.13 5.61 -6.77
C LYS A 28 0.36 6.92 -7.56
N GLU A 29 -0.02 8.07 -7.02
CA GLU A 29 0.14 9.38 -7.69
C GLU A 29 1.46 10.08 -7.33
N HIS A 30 2.07 9.70 -6.21
CA HIS A 30 3.17 10.47 -5.60
C HIS A 30 4.51 9.72 -5.51
N TYR A 31 4.55 8.44 -5.85
CA TYR A 31 5.77 7.61 -5.79
C TYR A 31 6.00 6.87 -7.12
N SER A 32 7.26 6.58 -7.42
CA SER A 32 7.62 5.87 -8.66
C SER A 32 7.27 4.38 -8.60
N THR A 33 7.31 3.77 -7.43
CA THR A 33 6.93 2.38 -7.18
C THR A 33 6.39 2.26 -5.77
N VAL A 34 5.32 1.47 -5.61
CA VAL A 34 4.70 1.19 -4.31
C VAL A 34 4.83 -0.31 -4.03
N HIS A 35 5.62 -0.65 -3.02
CA HIS A 35 5.80 -2.00 -2.51
C HIS A 35 4.79 -2.24 -1.39
N ALA A 36 3.70 -2.95 -1.68
CA ALA A 36 2.71 -3.31 -0.68
C ALA A 36 3.19 -4.46 0.21
N LEU A 37 3.14 -4.28 1.53
CA LEU A 37 3.49 -5.29 2.53
C LEU A 37 2.31 -5.54 3.46
N THR A 38 1.78 -6.76 3.46
CA THR A 38 0.82 -7.22 4.47
C THR A 38 1.50 -8.21 5.42
N VAL A 39 1.12 -8.19 6.69
CA VAL A 39 1.69 -9.07 7.72
C VAL A 39 0.60 -10.04 8.14
N SER A 40 0.80 -11.35 7.98
CA SER A 40 -0.08 -12.35 8.58
C SER A 40 0.36 -12.64 10.02
N TYR A 41 -0.44 -12.22 11.00
CA TYR A 41 -0.14 -12.38 12.42
C TYR A 41 -1.24 -13.12 13.20
N GLY A 42 -2.19 -13.77 12.49
CA GLY A 42 -3.37 -14.40 13.09
C GLY A 42 -4.50 -13.39 13.32
N GLN A 43 -4.84 -12.63 12.27
CA GLN A 43 -5.91 -11.64 12.29
C GLN A 43 -7.23 -12.25 12.79
N ARG A 44 -8.02 -11.43 13.49
CA ARG A 44 -9.37 -11.82 13.91
C ARG A 44 -10.30 -12.07 12.73
N ASN A 45 -10.13 -11.31 11.64
CA ASN A 45 -10.90 -11.49 10.42
C ASN A 45 -9.95 -11.90 9.25
N PRO A 46 -10.03 -13.15 8.77
CA PRO A 46 -9.20 -13.63 7.65
C PRO A 46 -9.34 -12.79 6.37
N ARG A 47 -10.49 -12.14 6.18
CA ARG A 47 -10.77 -11.30 5.00
C ARG A 47 -9.87 -10.07 4.91
N GLU A 48 -9.22 -9.67 6.00
CA GLU A 48 -8.28 -8.54 6.01
C GLU A 48 -7.11 -8.80 5.04
N ILE A 49 -6.57 -10.02 5.03
CA ILE A 49 -5.45 -10.40 4.14
C ILE A 49 -5.92 -10.48 2.68
N ASP A 50 -7.07 -11.10 2.43
CA ASP A 50 -7.64 -11.19 1.07
C ASP A 50 -7.93 -9.80 0.51
N SER A 51 -8.49 -8.90 1.34
CA SER A 51 -8.73 -7.51 0.98
C SER A 51 -7.41 -6.79 0.65
N ALA A 52 -6.38 -6.93 1.49
CA ALA A 52 -5.08 -6.33 1.26
C ALA A 52 -4.46 -6.76 -0.08
N PHE A 53 -4.58 -8.05 -0.44
CA PHE A 53 -4.10 -8.57 -1.71
C PHE A 53 -4.89 -8.00 -2.90
N ASN A 54 -6.22 -7.98 -2.81
CA ASN A 54 -7.09 -7.46 -3.87
C ASN A 54 -6.88 -5.96 -4.13
N ILE A 55 -6.60 -5.17 -3.10
CA ILE A 55 -6.33 -3.73 -3.22
C ILE A 55 -4.95 -3.47 -3.84
N ALA A 56 -3.97 -4.33 -3.54
CA ALA A 56 -2.60 -4.17 -4.01
C ALA A 56 -2.38 -4.54 -5.49
N THR A 57 -3.36 -5.20 -6.13
CA THR A 57 -3.31 -5.64 -7.54
C THR A 57 -3.89 -4.58 -8.46
#